data_AF-A0A1V3XBH0-F1
#
_entry.id   AF-A0A1V3XBH0-F1
#
_cell.length_a   1.000
_cell.length_b   1.000
_cell.length_c   1.000
_cell.angle_alpha   90.00
_cell.angle_beta   90.00
_cell.angle_gamma   90.00
#
_symmetry.space_group_name_H-M   'P 1'
#
loop_
_entity.id
_entity.type
_entity.pdbx_description
1 polymer ?
#
loop_
_entity_poly.entity_id
_entity_poly.type
_entity_poly.pdbx_seq_one_letter_code
_entity_poly.pdbx_strand_id
1 'polypeptide(L)' 'MTAMNWLRAHHDGCAAPVVLAATHERTLEVVALETLKEHSVDVPDDLTDL' A
#
# COMPACT_ATOMS: atom_id res chain seq x y z
N MET A 1 4.12 -8.66 -5.36
CA MET A 1 3.12 -9.05 -4.34
C MET A 1 1.74 -8.70 -4.89
N THR A 2 0.69 -9.48 -4.59
CA THR A 2 -0.68 -9.26 -5.08
C THR A 2 -1.57 -8.65 -3.99
N ALA A 3 -2.62 -7.93 -4.38
CA ALA A 3 -3.57 -7.32 -3.43
C ALA A 3 -4.20 -8.35 -2.47
N MET A 4 -4.58 -9.53 -2.98
CA MET A 4 -5.13 -10.60 -2.15
C MET A 4 -4.12 -11.14 -1.13
N ASN A 5 -2.85 -11.31 -1.52
CA ASN A 5 -1.82 -11.77 -0.59
C ASN A 5 -1.48 -10.71 0.45
N TRP A 6 -1.53 -9.43 0.07
CA TRP A 6 -1.38 -8.32 1.01
C TRP A 6 -2.52 -8.27 2.03
N LEU A 7 -3.78 -8.43 1.58
CA LEU A 7 -4.94 -8.45 2.47
C LEU A 7 -4.89 -9.58 3.50
N ARG A 8 -4.45 -10.77 3.08
CA ARG A 8 -4.21 -11.89 4.01
C ARG A 8 -3.17 -11.51 5.07
N ALA A 9 -2.04 -10.96 4.64
CA ALA A 9 -1.00 -10.50 5.55
C ALA A 9 -1.49 -9.39 6.49
N HIS A 10 -2.35 -8.48 6.03
CA HIS A 10 -2.99 -7.46 6.87
C HIS A 10 -3.85 -8.09 7.98
N HIS A 11 -4.70 -9.07 7.63
CA HIS A 11 -5.48 -9.81 8.63
C HIS A 11 -4.60 -10.58 9.62
N ASP A 12 -3.43 -11.05 9.19
CA ASP A 12 -2.44 -11.72 10.04
C ASP A 12 -1.55 -10.73 10.83
N GLY A 13 -1.81 -9.41 10.73
CA GLY A 13 -1.02 -8.37 11.41
C GLY A 13 0.40 -8.19 10.86
N CYS A 14 0.67 -8.74 9.68
CA CYS A 14 2.00 -8.81 9.04
C CYS A 14 2.03 -8.08 7.68
N ALA A 15 1.11 -7.14 7.43
CA ALA A 15 1.10 -6.38 6.19
C ALA A 15 2.40 -5.59 6.00
N ALA A 16 2.97 -5.69 4.80
CA ALA A 16 4.11 -4.88 4.41
C ALA A 16 3.68 -3.41 4.19
N PRO A 17 4.56 -2.43 4.47
CA PRO A 17 4.31 -1.04 4.13
C PRO A 17 4.08 -0.86 2.63
N VAL A 18 3.26 0.13 2.26
CA VAL A 18 2.89 0.41 0.87
C VAL A 18 3.30 1.82 0.46
N VAL A 19 3.71 1.99 -0.79
CA VAL A 19 3.89 3.31 -1.39
C VAL A 19 2.64 3.60 -2.21
N LEU A 20 1.77 4.49 -1.74
CA LEU A 20 0.47 4.72 -2.38
C LEU A 20 0.60 5.22 -3.82
N ALA A 21 1.58 6.10 -4.09
CA ALA A 21 1.86 6.60 -5.44
C ALA A 21 2.25 5.49 -6.42
N ALA A 22 2.80 4.37 -5.93
CA ALA A 22 3.19 3.21 -6.73
C ALA A 22 2.16 2.05 -6.65
N THR A 23 1.00 2.26 -6.03
CA THR A 23 -0.02 1.22 -5.85
C THR A 23 -1.12 1.37 -6.91
N HIS A 24 -1.40 0.30 -7.64
CA HIS A 24 -2.40 0.30 -8.71
C HIS A 24 -3.84 0.50 -8.17
N GLU A 25 -4.65 1.32 -8.83
CA GLU A 25 -6.02 1.68 -8.40
C GLU A 25 -6.95 0.47 -8.17
N ARG A 26 -6.88 -0.56 -9.02
CA ARG A 26 -7.62 -1.83 -8.87
C ARG A 26 -7.35 -2.58 -7.56
N THR A 27 -6.31 -2.23 -6.81
CA THR A 27 -6.10 -2.73 -5.45
C THR A 27 -7.31 -2.38 -4.56
N LEU A 28 -7.99 -1.27 -4.85
CA LEU A 28 -9.18 -0.82 -4.14
C LEU A 28 -10.40 -1.73 -4.29
N GLU A 29 -10.41 -2.62 -5.29
CA GLU A 29 -11.44 -3.67 -5.42
C GLU A 29 -11.26 -4.77 -4.36
N VAL A 30 -10.09 -4.86 -3.74
CA VAL A 30 -9.72 -5.92 -2.78
C VAL A 30 -9.46 -5.35 -1.38
N VAL A 31 -8.86 -4.17 -1.28
CA VAL A 31 -8.42 -3.55 -0.01
C VAL A 31 -8.93 -2.11 0.06
N ALA A 32 -9.53 -1.71 1.18
CA ALA A 32 -10.01 -0.34 1.34
C ALA A 32 -8.86 0.69 1.33
N LEU A 33 -9.13 1.89 0.80
CA LEU A 33 -8.13 2.96 0.72
C LEU A 33 -7.64 3.40 2.11
N GLU A 34 -8.52 3.43 3.11
CA GLU A 34 -8.17 3.74 4.50
C GLU A 34 -7.11 2.78 5.04
N THR A 35 -7.32 1.47 4.83
CA THR A 35 -6.37 0.43 5.24
C THR A 35 -5.01 0.59 4.57
N LEU A 36 -4.98 0.94 3.28
CA LEU A 36 -3.73 1.20 2.56
C LEU A 36 -3.03 2.46 3.09
N LYS A 37 -3.78 3.51 3.43
CA LYS A 37 -3.24 4.75 4.02
C LYS A 37 -2.59 4.52 5.37
N GLU A 38 -3.19 3.69 6.22
CA GLU A 38 -2.63 3.33 7.54
C GLU A 38 -1.26 2.64 7.43
N HIS A 39 -1.01 1.93 6.34
CA HIS A 39 0.26 1.23 6.08
C HIS A 39 1.15 1.97 5.09
N SER A 40 0.77 3.19 4.69
CA SER A 40 1.51 3.93 3.70
C SER A 40 2.80 4.49 4.28
N VAL A 41 3.88 4.41 3.51
CA VAL A 41 5.11 5.14 3.78
C VAL A 41 5.18 6.33 2.85
N ASP A 42 5.45 7.50 3.42
CA ASP A 42 5.72 8.70 2.65
C ASP A 42 6.97 8.48 1.79
N VAL A 43 6.81 8.65 0.50
CA VAL A 43 7.91 8.71 -0.45
C VAL A 43 7.75 10.03 -1.20
N PRO A 44 8.76 10.92 -1.18
CA PRO A 44 8.69 12.15 -1.97
C PRO A 44 8.54 11.78 -3.45
N ASP A 45 7.59 12.45 -4.11
CA ASP A 45 7.24 12.20 -5.51
C ASP A 45 8.41 12.50 -6.47
N ASP A 46 9.39 13.26 -5.99
CA ASP A 46 10.51 13.78 -6.76
C ASP A 46 11.83 13.58 -5.99
N LEU A 47 12.73 12.77 -6.58
CA LEU A 47 14.09 12.54 -6.05
C LEU A 47 15.08 13.63 -6.47
N THR A 48 14.63 14.67 -7.18
CA THR A 48 15.52 15.69 -7.76
C THR A 48 16.00 16.73 -6.73
N ASP A 49 15.54 16.63 -5.48
CA ASP A 49 15.91 17.51 -4.36
C ASP A 49 16.78 16.80 -3.28
N LEU A 50 17.50 15.72 -3.64
CA LEU A 50 18.45 15.04 -2.74
C LEU A 50 19.92 15.45 -2.98
#